data_AF-A0A354HTF3-F1
#
_entry.id   AF-A0A354HTF3-F1
#
_cell.length_a   1.000
_cell.length_b   1.000
_cell.length_c   1.000
_cell.angle_alpha   90.00
_cell.angle_beta   90.00
_cell.angle_gamma   90.00
#
_symmetry.space_group_name_H-M   'P 1'
#
loop_
_entity.id
_entity.type
_entity.pdbx_description
1 polymer ?
#
loop_
_entity_poly.entity_id
_entity_poly.type
_entity_poly.pdbx_seq_one_letter_code
_entity_poly.pdbx_strand_id
1 'polypeptide(L)'
;MPEIFGELIYFTYRSLFLLAGSLDNTLKAVRLRRGKEKFSFARVRATAQVYGMTLVRAWDMAGRQYDLLRLRGLGQGLKISRDWHLRSSDLILLAAILLIGMGWYFV
;
A
#
# COMPACT_ATOMS: atom_id res chain seq x y z
N MET A 1 -4.98 21.41 -1.17
CA MET A 1 -3.76 20.78 -1.70
C MET A 1 -3.29 19.59 -0.84
N PRO A 2 -3.07 19.69 0.50
CA PRO A 2 -2.58 18.54 1.29
C PRO A 2 -3.57 17.36 1.39
N GLU A 3 -4.87 17.61 1.34
CA GLU A 3 -5.89 16.55 1.46
C GLU A 3 -5.89 15.56 0.28
N ILE A 4 -5.59 16.03 -0.93
CA ILE A 4 -5.51 15.20 -2.14
C ILE A 4 -4.36 14.21 -2.02
N PHE A 5 -3.23 14.63 -1.44
CA PHE A 5 -2.08 13.75 -1.19
C PHE A 5 -2.40 12.68 -0.15
N GLY A 6 -3.09 13.05 0.94
CA GLY A 6 -3.52 12.08 1.95
C GLY A 6 -4.44 11.02 1.36
N GLU A 7 -5.37 11.45 0.50
CA GLU A 7 -6.27 10.57 -0.24
C GLU A 7 -5.54 9.63 -1.20
N LEU A 8 -4.63 10.16 -2.02
CA LEU A 8 -3.80 9.38 -2.94
C LEU A 8 -2.95 8.33 -2.21
N ILE A 9 -2.29 8.71 -1.11
CA ILE A 9 -1.46 7.79 -0.32
C ILE A 9 -2.34 6.71 0.31
N TYR A 10 -3.50 7.06 0.85
CA TYR A 10 -4.43 6.08 1.42
C TYR A 10 -4.90 5.05 0.39
N PHE A 11 -5.28 5.50 -0.81
CA PHE A 11 -5.70 4.58 -1.87
C PHE A 11 -4.56 3.74 -2.41
N THR A 12 -3.37 4.31 -2.53
CA THR A 12 -2.15 3.57 -2.92
C THR A 12 -1.80 2.50 -1.90
N TYR A 13 -1.82 2.85 -0.60
CA TYR A 13 -1.63 1.88 0.48
C TYR A 13 -2.64 0.74 0.36
N ARG A 14 -3.94 1.05 0.27
CA ARG A 14 -5.00 0.04 0.15
C ARG A 14 -4.85 -0.83 -1.11
N SER A 15 -4.52 -0.24 -2.26
CA SER A 15 -4.42 -0.97 -3.53
C SER A 15 -3.25 -1.94 -3.53
N LEU A 16 -2.13 -1.61 -2.87
CA LEU A 16 -0.98 -2.52 -2.71
C LEU A 16 -1.38 -3.82 -2.01
N PHE A 17 -2.15 -3.77 -0.92
CA PHE A 17 -2.59 -4.98 -0.22
C PHE A 17 -3.56 -5.82 -1.05
N LEU A 18 -4.47 -5.16 -1.78
CA LEU A 18 -5.42 -5.86 -2.67
C LEU A 18 -4.69 -6.55 -3.84
N LEU A 19 -3.72 -5.87 -4.45
CA LEU A 19 -2.89 -6.43 -5.51
C LEU A 19 -2.00 -7.56 -4.99
N ALA A 20 -1.40 -7.43 -3.81
CA ALA A 20 -0.60 -8.47 -3.21
C ALA A 20 -1.40 -9.75 -2.95
N GLY A 21 -2.61 -9.64 -2.40
CA GLY A 21 -3.50 -10.80 -2.22
C GLY A 21 -3.91 -11.45 -3.54
N SER A 22 -4.25 -10.64 -4.55
CA SER A 22 -4.52 -11.13 -5.90
C SER A 22 -3.32 -11.86 -6.52
N LEU A 23 -2.13 -11.30 -6.36
CA LEU A 23 -0.88 -11.85 -6.89
C LEU A 23 -0.57 -13.19 -6.23
N ASP A 24 -0.65 -13.29 -4.90
CA ASP A 24 -0.40 -14.54 -4.18
C ASP A 24 -1.37 -15.64 -4.61
N ASN A 25 -2.67 -15.32 -4.73
CA ASN A 25 -3.67 -16.26 -5.23
C ASN A 25 -3.36 -16.73 -6.66
N THR A 26 -2.95 -15.81 -7.54
CA THR A 26 -2.61 -16.14 -8.93
C THR A 26 -1.35 -16.99 -9.02
N LEU A 27 -0.33 -16.67 -8.22
CA LEU A 27 0.90 -17.47 -8.13
C LEU A 27 0.61 -18.87 -7.58
N LYS A 28 -0.23 -18.99 -6.56
CA LYS A 28 -0.70 -20.29 -6.03
C LYS A 28 -1.42 -21.10 -7.11
N ALA A 29 -2.33 -20.50 -7.86
CA ALA A 29 -3.04 -21.17 -8.95
C ALA A 29 -2.07 -21.67 -10.05
N VAL A 30 -1.09 -20.85 -10.44
CA VAL A 30 -0.06 -21.26 -11.41
C VAL A 30 0.83 -22.38 -10.87
N ARG A 31 1.20 -22.34 -9.58
CA ARG A 31 1.96 -23.41 -8.91
C ARG A 31 1.17 -24.72 -8.87
N LEU A 32 -0.11 -24.68 -8.56
CA LEU A 32 -0.99 -25.85 -8.56
C LEU A 32 -1.13 -26.45 -9.97
N ARG A 33 -1.27 -25.61 -11.00
CA ARG A 33 -1.40 -26.07 -12.40
C ARG A 33 -0.12 -26.71 -12.95
N ARG A 34 1.06 -26.24 -12.55
CA ARG A 34 2.36 -26.68 -13.12
C ARG A 34 3.15 -27.66 -12.24
N GLY A 35 2.72 -27.91 -11.01
CA GLY A 35 3.41 -28.81 -10.09
C GLY A 35 4.80 -28.33 -9.63
N LYS A 36 5.50 -29.18 -8.89
CA LYS A 36 6.83 -28.91 -8.29
C LYS A 36 7.97 -29.29 -9.25
N GLU A 37 8.09 -28.65 -10.42
CA GLU A 37 9.34 -28.81 -11.18
C GLU A 37 10.54 -28.13 -10.48
N LYS A 38 11.77 -28.52 -10.80
CA LYS A 38 12.95 -27.70 -10.42
C LYS A 38 13.10 -26.57 -11.45
N PHE A 39 13.76 -25.47 -11.08
CA PHE A 39 13.91 -24.23 -11.87
C PHE A 39 13.92 -24.46 -13.40
N SER A 40 12.95 -23.90 -14.15
CA SER A 40 12.81 -24.05 -15.60
C SER A 40 12.52 -22.69 -16.25
N PHE A 41 13.01 -22.47 -17.47
CA PHE A 41 12.67 -21.27 -18.27
C PHE A 41 11.16 -21.10 -18.43
N ALA A 42 10.42 -22.21 -18.52
CA ALA A 42 8.97 -22.17 -18.58
C ALA A 42 8.38 -21.51 -17.33
N ARG A 43 8.92 -21.81 -16.13
CA ARG A 43 8.49 -21.21 -14.86
C ARG A 43 8.72 -19.71 -14.87
N VAL A 44 9.91 -19.26 -15.23
CA VAL A 44 10.23 -17.83 -15.29
C VAL A 44 9.26 -17.11 -16.22
N ARG A 45 8.99 -17.68 -17.40
CA ARG A 45 8.00 -17.14 -18.35
C ARG A 45 6.59 -17.04 -17.75
N ALA A 46 6.13 -18.06 -17.03
CA ALA A 46 4.81 -18.02 -16.39
C ALA A 46 4.76 -17.01 -15.24
N THR A 47 5.81 -16.92 -14.42
CA THR A 47 5.87 -15.91 -13.37
C THR A 47 5.87 -14.51 -13.97
N ALA A 48 6.62 -14.27 -15.05
CA ALA A 48 6.62 -13.01 -15.78
C ALA A 48 5.23 -12.66 -16.34
N GLN A 49 4.50 -13.65 -16.88
CA GLN A 49 3.10 -13.47 -17.32
C GLN A 49 2.17 -13.07 -16.17
N VAL A 50 2.32 -13.69 -14.99
CA VAL A 50 1.53 -13.32 -13.81
C VAL A 50 1.82 -11.90 -13.36
N TYR A 51 3.10 -11.49 -13.32
CA TYR A 51 3.47 -10.11 -12.99
C TYR A 51 2.93 -9.11 -14.02
N GLY A 52 3.04 -9.41 -15.31
CA GLY A 52 2.47 -8.58 -16.37
C GLY A 52 0.95 -8.43 -16.24
N MET A 53 0.24 -9.52 -16.00
CA MET A 53 -1.21 -9.49 -15.75
C MET A 53 -1.56 -8.67 -14.50
N THR A 54 -0.73 -8.74 -13.46
CA THR A 54 -0.92 -7.98 -12.22
C THR A 54 -0.72 -6.48 -12.46
N LEU A 55 0.25 -6.09 -13.30
CA LEU A 55 0.46 -4.69 -13.68
C LEU A 55 -0.73 -4.13 -14.47
N VAL A 56 -1.24 -4.88 -15.45
CA VAL A 56 -2.46 -4.48 -16.20
C VAL A 56 -3.64 -4.31 -15.25
N ARG A 57 -3.81 -5.25 -14.30
CA ARG A 57 -4.86 -5.17 -13.29
C ARG A 57 -4.72 -3.95 -12.38
N ALA A 58 -3.49 -3.58 -12.01
CA ALA A 58 -3.20 -2.39 -11.23
C ALA A 58 -3.59 -1.12 -12.00
N TRP A 59 -3.29 -1.06 -13.29
CA TRP A 59 -3.66 0.05 -14.17
C TRP A 59 -5.19 0.22 -14.27
N ASP A 60 -5.92 -0.86 -14.54
CA ASP A 60 -7.39 -0.85 -14.58
C ASP A 60 -8.00 -0.42 -13.24
N MET A 61 -7.39 -0.84 -12.13
CA MET A 61 -7.83 -0.49 -10.79
C MET A 61 -7.63 1.00 -10.51
N ALA A 62 -6.50 1.57 -10.94
CA ALA A 62 -6.23 3.00 -10.83
C ALA A 62 -7.25 3.83 -11.65
N GLY A 63 -7.57 3.41 -12.87
CA GLY A 63 -8.58 4.06 -13.71
C GLY A 63 -9.96 4.07 -13.05
N ARG A 64 -10.44 2.91 -12.58
CA ARG A 64 -11.73 2.82 -11.86
C ARG A 64 -11.76 3.67 -10.59
N GLN A 65 -10.66 3.71 -9.84
CA GLN A 65 -10.56 4.55 -8.64
C GLN A 65 -10.62 6.04 -9.00
N TYR A 66 -9.92 6.46 -10.07
CA TYR A 66 -9.97 7.82 -10.56
C TYR A 66 -11.41 8.23 -10.95
N ASP A 67 -12.13 7.38 -11.68
CA ASP A 67 -13.52 7.67 -12.08
C ASP A 67 -14.45 7.82 -10.87
N LEU A 68 -14.30 6.94 -9.87
CA LEU A 68 -15.07 7.03 -8.63
C LEU A 68 -14.76 8.32 -7.85
N LEU A 69 -13.48 8.69 -7.75
CA LEU A 69 -13.07 9.93 -7.10
C LEU A 69 -13.56 11.16 -7.85
N ARG A 70 -13.61 11.10 -9.17
CA ARG A 70 -14.15 12.15 -10.01
C ARG A 70 -15.63 12.37 -9.74
N LEU A 71 -16.41 11.30 -9.68
CA LEU A 71 -17.84 11.35 -9.35
C LEU A 71 -18.11 11.86 -7.93
N ARG A 72 -17.21 11.59 -6.97
CA ARG A 72 -17.35 12.00 -5.57
C ARG A 72 -16.97 13.47 -5.30
N GLY A 73 -16.47 14.19 -6.32
CA GLY A 73 -15.92 15.53 -6.14
C GLY A 73 -14.43 15.45 -5.81
N LEU A 74 -13.63 15.12 -6.83
CA LEU A 74 -12.17 15.02 -6.75
C LEU A 74 -11.59 16.31 -6.15
N GLY A 75 -10.89 16.20 -5.02
CA GLY A 75 -10.32 17.36 -4.33
C GLY A 75 -11.16 17.95 -3.20
N GLN A 76 -12.34 17.41 -2.89
CA GLN A 76 -13.09 17.76 -1.67
C GLN A 76 -12.55 17.10 -0.39
N GLY A 77 -11.49 16.29 -0.52
CA GLY A 77 -10.82 15.62 0.59
C GLY A 77 -11.62 14.44 1.14
N LEU A 78 -10.92 13.35 1.44
CA LEU A 78 -11.49 12.26 2.23
C LEU A 78 -11.82 12.81 3.63
N LYS A 79 -13.11 13.05 3.91
CA LYS A 79 -13.62 13.33 5.26
C LYS A 79 -13.51 12.08 6.13
N ILE A 80 -12.29 11.72 6.51
CA ILE A 80 -12.01 10.67 7.47
C ILE A 80 -11.99 11.34 8.84
N SER A 81 -13.06 11.17 9.62
CA SER A 81 -13.03 11.45 11.05
C SER A 81 -12.14 10.41 11.70
N ARG A 82 -10.87 10.78 11.96
CA ARG A 82 -9.94 9.91 12.67
C ARG A 82 -10.07 10.22 14.16
N ASP A 83 -10.41 9.22 14.95
CA ASP A 83 -10.40 9.35 16.40
C ASP A 83 -8.93 9.42 16.86
N TRP A 84 -8.42 10.64 17.01
CA TRP A 84 -7.09 10.89 17.55
C TRP A 84 -7.12 10.56 19.05
N HIS A 85 -6.64 9.37 19.40
CA HIS A 85 -6.44 8.97 20.78
C HIS A 85 -4.96 9.05 21.13
N LEU A 86 -4.58 10.11 21.85
CA LEU A 86 -3.23 10.25 22.42
C LEU A 86 -3.06 9.20 23.53
N ARG A 87 -2.20 8.20 23.30
CA ARG A 87 -1.86 7.23 24.34
C ARG A 87 -0.77 7.80 25.24
N SER A 88 -0.81 7.43 26.53
CA SER A 88 0.21 7.81 27.51
C SER A 88 1.63 7.36 27.11
N SER A 89 1.74 6.32 26.26
CA SER A 89 3.01 5.89 25.67
C SER A 89 3.65 6.95 24.77
N ASP A 90 2.86 7.77 24.09
CA ASP A 90 3.36 8.78 23.17
C ASP A 90 3.97 9.96 23.94
N LEU A 91 3.42 10.27 25.12
CA LEU A 91 3.96 11.26 26.05
C LEU A 91 5.33 10.84 26.61
N ILE A 92 5.50 9.56 26.95
CA ILE A 92 6.78 9.02 27.44
C ILE A 92 7.84 9.11 26.34
N LEU A 93 7.49 8.73 25.11
CA LEU A 93 8.40 8.84 23.96
C LEU A 93 8.78 10.30 23.67
N LEU A 94 7.82 11.22 23.75
CA LEU A 94 8.06 12.65 23.54
C LEU A 94 9.01 13.22 24.62
N ALA A 95 8.80 12.84 25.88
CA ALA A 95 9.69 13.23 26.98
C ALA A 95 11.11 12.66 26.79
N ALA A 96 11.24 11.41 26.36
CA ALA A 96 12.53 10.79 26.08
C ALA A 96 13.29 11.52 24.95
N ILE A 97 12.60 11.90 23.87
CA ILE A 97 13.19 12.66 22.76
C ILE A 97 13.67 14.04 23.23
N LEU A 98 12.89 14.75 24.06
CA LEU A 98 13.28 16.05 24.60
C LEU A 98 14.51 15.96 25.52
N LEU A 99 14.59 14.92 26.36
CA LEU A 99 15.74 14.69 27.23
C LEU A 99 17.02 14.38 26.43
N ILE A 100 16.92 13.56 25.39
CA ILE A 100 18.04 13.26 24.50
C ILE A 100 18.47 14.52 23.73
N GLY A 101 17.52 15.31 23.24
CA GLY A 101 17.80 16.57 22.53
C GLY A 101 18.46 17.62 23.42
N MET A 102 18.00 17.78 24.67
CA MET A 102 18.65 18.67 25.63
C MET A 102 20.04 18.16 26.03
N GLY A 103 20.20 16.85 26.24
CA GLY A 103 21.51 16.26 26.50
C GLY A 103 22.53 16.52 25.39
N TRP A 104 22.08 16.56 24.13
CA TRP A 104 22.94 16.89 22.98
C TRP A 104 23.33 18.37 22.93
N TYR A 105 22.48 19.27 23.42
CA TYR A 105 22.74 20.72 23.37
C TYR A 105 23.70 21.19 24.48
N PHE A 106 23.86 20.40 25.54
CA PHE A 106 24.71 20.69 26.70
C PHE A 106 26.10 20.01 26.65
N VAL A 107 26.41 19.25 25.59
CA VAL A 107 27.74 18.64 25.31
C VAL A 107 28.43 19.43 24.20
#